data_AF-A0A354C6T7-F1
#
_entry.id   AF-A0A354C6T7-F1
#
_cell.length_a   1.000
_cell.length_b   1.000
_cell.length_c   1.000
_cell.angle_alpha   90.00
_cell.angle_beta   90.00
_cell.angle_gamma   90.00
#
_symmetry.space_group_name_H-M   'P 1'
#
loop_
_entity.id
_entity.type
_entity.pdbx_description
1 polymer ?
#
loop_
_entity_poly.entity_id
_entity_poly.type
_entity_poly.pdbx_seq_one_letter_code
_entity_poly.pdbx_strand_id
1 'polypeptide(L)'
;MTTIEEFIEIHGIKMKECNKIHQSPYMPDFKGDHWEIVLHMPGKGINEFVTYFSKGIGHKGKRPTVSEVLDCIASDASGYENSNSFEDWANDYGYDTDSRRAETIYHNVKAASLNMKNFLGKEAYETLLWEPERM
;
A
#
# COMPACT_ATOMS: atom_id res chain seq x y z
N MET A 1 -7.74 3.87 20.48
CA MET A 1 -7.24 4.06 19.11
C MET A 1 -6.07 3.11 18.97
N THR A 2 -6.15 2.16 18.05
CA THR A 2 -5.17 1.06 17.92
C THR A 2 -4.06 1.53 16.99
N THR A 3 -2.80 1.53 17.43
CA THR A 3 -1.67 1.89 16.57
C THR A 3 -1.47 0.86 15.45
N ILE A 4 -0.76 1.22 14.38
CA ILE A 4 -0.46 0.27 13.29
C ILE A 4 0.31 -0.97 13.78
N GLU A 5 1.18 -0.80 14.79
CA GLU A 5 1.94 -1.91 15.36
C GLU A 5 1.03 -2.86 16.16
N GLU A 6 0.09 -2.34 16.93
CA GLU A 6 -0.92 -3.16 17.62
C GLU A 6 -1.83 -3.88 16.60
N PHE A 7 -2.21 -3.22 15.50
CA PHE A 7 -2.95 -3.87 14.41
C PHE A 7 -2.17 -5.04 13.81
N ILE A 8 -0.88 -4.85 13.52
CA ILE A 8 0.00 -5.90 13.02
C ILE A 8 0.06 -7.09 13.98
N GLU A 9 0.18 -6.82 15.29
CA GLU A 9 0.26 -7.85 16.32
C GLU A 9 -1.05 -8.64 16.43
N ILE A 10 -2.20 -7.95 16.51
CA ILE A 10 -3.53 -8.58 16.62
C ILE A 10 -3.81 -9.51 15.45
N HIS A 11 -3.47 -9.08 14.24
CA HIS A 11 -3.70 -9.86 13.02
C HIS A 11 -2.56 -10.83 12.69
N GLY A 12 -1.45 -10.77 13.43
CA GLY A 12 -0.29 -11.64 13.21
C GLY A 12 0.38 -11.43 11.85
N ILE A 13 0.33 -10.22 11.29
CA ILE A 13 0.88 -9.91 9.97
C ILE A 13 2.40 -9.90 10.04
N LYS A 14 3.06 -10.56 9.09
CA LYS A 14 4.52 -10.70 9.05
C LYS A 14 5.09 -10.46 7.67
N MET A 15 6.30 -9.94 7.63
CA MET A 15 7.12 -9.92 6.42
C MET A 15 7.58 -11.34 6.11
N LYS A 16 7.03 -11.97 5.06
CA LYS A 16 7.47 -13.29 4.58
C LYS A 16 8.69 -13.14 3.69
N GLU A 17 8.60 -12.26 2.68
CA GLU A 17 9.70 -11.95 1.77
C GLU A 17 9.84 -10.45 1.58
N CYS A 18 11.06 -9.98 1.38
CA CYS A 18 11.32 -8.62 0.95
C CYS A 18 12.61 -8.62 0.14
N ASN A 19 12.44 -8.70 -1.17
CA ASN A 19 13.48 -8.91 -2.16
C ASN A 19 13.80 -7.56 -2.78
N LYS A 20 15.06 -7.14 -2.74
CA LYS A 20 15.47 -5.89 -3.40
C LYS A 20 15.41 -6.11 -4.92
N ILE A 21 14.72 -5.22 -5.62
CA ILE A 21 14.56 -5.28 -7.07
C ILE A 21 15.17 -4.04 -7.72
N HIS A 22 15.48 -4.14 -9.01
CA HIS A 22 16.11 -3.04 -9.74
C HIS A 22 15.13 -1.86 -9.96
N GLN A 23 13.85 -2.16 -10.18
CA GLN A 23 12.84 -1.18 -10.53
C GLN A 23 11.46 -1.64 -10.06
N SER A 24 10.64 -0.73 -9.55
CA SER A 24 9.25 -1.01 -9.22
C SER A 24 8.37 -0.98 -10.48
N PRO A 25 7.48 -1.98 -10.70
CA PRO A 25 6.53 -1.95 -11.81
C PRO A 25 5.50 -0.82 -11.65
N TYR A 26 5.26 -0.33 -10.43
CA TYR A 26 4.34 0.78 -10.17
C TYR A 26 4.99 2.15 -10.36
N MET A 27 6.31 2.23 -10.27
CA MET A 27 7.05 3.50 -10.30
C MET A 27 8.32 3.38 -11.13
N PRO A 28 8.22 3.18 -12.46
CA PRO A 28 9.40 2.95 -13.30
C PRO A 28 10.36 4.14 -13.34
N ASP A 29 9.86 5.37 -13.20
CA ASP A 29 10.67 6.59 -13.27
C ASP A 29 11.20 7.06 -11.90
N PHE A 30 10.78 6.43 -10.81
CA PHE A 30 11.17 6.86 -9.47
C PHE A 30 12.62 6.46 -9.17
N LYS A 31 13.45 7.44 -8.81
CA LYS A 31 14.84 7.19 -8.39
C LYS A 31 14.88 6.88 -6.90
N GLY A 32 15.04 5.61 -6.57
CA GLY A 32 15.15 5.17 -5.19
C GLY A 32 15.59 3.71 -5.09
N ASP A 33 15.44 3.17 -3.90
CA ASP A 33 15.54 1.74 -3.66
C ASP A 33 14.15 1.11 -3.78
N HIS A 34 14.07 -0.08 -4.38
CA HIS A 34 12.81 -0.77 -4.64
C HIS A 34 12.84 -2.18 -4.06
N TRP A 35 11.68 -2.65 -3.62
CA TRP A 35 11.49 -4.00 -3.09
C TRP A 35 10.20 -4.63 -3.60
N GLU A 36 10.27 -5.91 -3.91
CA GLU A 36 9.10 -6.79 -3.94
C GLU A 36 8.89 -7.33 -2.53
N ILE A 37 7.67 -7.17 -2.02
CA ILE A 37 7.28 -7.48 -0.66
C ILE A 37 6.21 -8.57 -0.69
N VAL A 38 6.39 -9.59 0.15
CA VAL A 38 5.34 -10.58 0.43
C VAL A 38 5.02 -10.49 1.91
N LEU A 39 3.81 -10.01 2.24
CA LEU A 39 3.26 -10.08 3.58
C LEU A 39 2.49 -11.38 3.76
N HIS A 40 2.52 -11.92 4.97
CA HIS A 40 1.77 -13.11 5.35
C HIS A 40 0.88 -12.81 6.55
N MET A 41 -0.35 -13.36 6.55
CA MET A 41 -1.28 -13.31 7.67
C MET A 41 -1.88 -14.70 7.91
N PRO A 42 -1.90 -15.20 9.17
CA PRO A 42 -2.52 -16.47 9.49
C PRO A 42 -4.05 -16.39 9.36
N GLY A 43 -4.70 -17.43 8.85
CA GLY A 43 -6.16 -17.47 8.74
C GLY A 43 -6.69 -18.43 7.67
N LYS A 44 -8.00 -18.37 7.43
CA LYS A 44 -8.65 -19.06 6.32
C LYS A 44 -8.88 -18.06 5.18
N GLY A 45 -8.28 -18.30 4.01
CA GLY A 45 -8.44 -17.42 2.84
C GLY A 45 -7.10 -17.13 2.15
N ILE A 46 -7.01 -15.98 1.50
CA ILE A 46 -5.74 -15.46 0.97
C ILE A 46 -4.87 -15.06 2.16
N ASN A 47 -3.75 -15.76 2.31
CA ASN A 47 -2.83 -15.59 3.43
C ASN A 47 -1.55 -14.85 3.05
N GLU A 48 -1.41 -14.46 1.77
CA GLU A 48 -0.24 -13.78 1.24
C GLU A 48 -0.65 -12.59 0.39
N PHE A 49 0.08 -11.49 0.56
CA PHE A 49 -0.13 -10.25 -0.18
C PHE A 49 1.19 -9.81 -0.78
N VAL A 50 1.22 -9.79 -2.12
CA VAL A 50 2.39 -9.37 -2.90
C VAL A 50 2.20 -7.92 -3.32
N THR A 51 3.21 -7.09 -3.05
CA THR A 51 3.20 -5.68 -3.43
C THR A 51 4.63 -5.18 -3.69
N TYR A 52 4.73 -3.97 -4.21
CA TYR A 52 6.01 -3.32 -4.47
C TYR A 52 6.12 -2.05 -3.63
N PHE A 53 7.28 -1.88 -2.99
CA PHE A 53 7.55 -0.73 -2.14
C PHE A 53 8.79 -0.01 -2.63
N SER A 54 8.77 1.32 -2.57
CA SER A 54 9.91 2.15 -2.97
C SER A 54 10.24 3.14 -1.87
N LYS A 55 11.54 3.38 -1.62
CA LYS A 55 12.01 4.41 -0.70
C LYS A 55 12.96 5.35 -1.43
N GLY A 56 12.82 6.64 -1.15
CA GLY A 56 13.74 7.63 -1.69
C GLY A 56 15.18 7.40 -1.22
N ILE A 57 16.14 7.91 -2.00
CA ILE A 57 17.57 7.79 -1.74
C ILE A 57 18.02 8.23 -0.34
N GLY A 58 17.26 9.12 0.31
CA GLY A 58 17.51 9.60 1.68
C GLY A 58 17.43 8.50 2.75
N HIS A 59 16.76 7.38 2.46
CA HIS A 59 16.69 6.23 3.37
C HIS A 59 17.92 5.31 3.31
N LYS A 60 18.89 5.60 2.43
CA LYS A 60 20.20 4.91 2.37
C LYS A 60 20.08 3.38 2.26
N GLY A 61 19.13 2.88 1.46
CA GLY A 61 18.93 1.43 1.29
C GLY A 61 18.34 0.70 2.49
N LYS A 62 17.80 1.42 3.50
CA LYS A 62 17.13 0.78 4.64
C LYS A 62 15.95 -0.07 4.15
N ARG A 63 15.93 -1.34 4.56
CA ARG A 63 14.85 -2.29 4.27
C ARG A 63 13.51 -1.77 4.84
N PRO A 64 12.40 -1.87 4.09
CA PRO A 64 11.10 -1.45 4.60
C PRO A 64 10.61 -2.34 5.74
N THR A 65 9.88 -1.76 6.69
CA THR A 65 9.17 -2.49 7.75
C THR A 65 7.75 -2.87 7.31
N VAL A 66 7.10 -3.78 8.05
CA VAL A 66 5.68 -4.11 7.79
C VAL A 66 4.79 -2.88 8.00
N SER A 67 5.04 -2.11 9.07
CA SER A 67 4.32 -0.87 9.35
C SER A 67 4.46 0.17 8.24
N GLU A 68 5.66 0.42 7.73
CA GLU A 68 5.87 1.34 6.61
C GLU A 68 5.13 0.89 5.33
N VAL A 69 5.09 -0.41 5.05
CA VAL A 69 4.40 -0.96 3.88
C VAL A 69 2.89 -0.84 4.03
N LEU A 70 2.35 -1.28 5.17
CA LEU A 70 0.91 -1.22 5.44
C LEU A 70 0.41 0.22 5.48
N ASP A 71 1.15 1.12 6.13
CA ASP A 71 0.78 2.53 6.20
C ASP A 71 0.76 3.17 4.82
N CYS A 72 1.79 2.98 4.00
CA CYS A 72 1.80 3.54 2.65
C CYS A 72 0.60 3.08 1.81
N ILE A 73 0.32 1.77 1.80
CA ILE A 73 -0.77 1.21 0.99
C ILE A 73 -2.13 1.62 1.55
N ALA A 74 -2.29 1.71 2.87
CA ALA A 74 -3.49 2.24 3.49
C ALA A 74 -3.70 3.73 3.15
N SER A 75 -2.64 4.49 2.90
CA SER A 75 -2.73 5.92 2.53
C SER A 75 -3.26 6.07 1.11
N ASP A 76 -2.70 5.28 0.20
CA ASP A 76 -3.16 5.23 -1.19
C ASP A 76 -4.60 4.69 -1.27
N ALA A 77 -4.91 3.65 -0.50
CA ALA A 77 -6.23 3.03 -0.45
C ALA A 77 -7.30 3.98 0.10
N SER A 78 -7.02 4.74 1.18
CA SER A 78 -7.99 5.70 1.71
C SER A 78 -8.28 6.83 0.72
N GLY A 79 -7.27 7.28 -0.04
CA GLY A 79 -7.45 8.21 -1.14
C GLY A 79 -8.36 7.68 -2.23
N TYR A 80 -8.16 6.42 -2.63
CA TYR A 80 -9.02 5.76 -3.62
C TYR A 80 -10.46 5.56 -3.11
N GLU A 81 -10.65 5.06 -1.88
CA GLU A 81 -11.98 4.81 -1.30
C GLU A 81 -12.79 6.09 -1.09
N ASN A 82 -12.12 7.24 -0.91
CA ASN A 82 -12.77 8.55 -0.82
C ASN A 82 -13.11 9.19 -2.18
N SER A 83 -12.66 8.61 -3.29
CA SER A 83 -12.90 9.11 -4.65
C SER A 83 -14.04 8.36 -5.34
N ASN A 84 -14.94 9.05 -6.07
CA ASN A 84 -15.99 8.38 -6.84
C ASN A 84 -15.54 8.01 -8.26
N SER A 85 -14.51 8.67 -8.78
CA SER A 85 -13.95 8.44 -10.10
C SER A 85 -12.45 8.76 -10.16
N PHE A 86 -11.82 8.47 -11.30
CA PHE A 86 -10.45 8.88 -11.55
C PHE A 86 -10.30 10.40 -11.55
N GLU A 87 -11.25 11.14 -12.11
CA GLU A 87 -11.22 12.60 -12.19
C GLU A 87 -11.30 13.23 -10.80
N ASP A 88 -12.16 12.71 -9.92
CA ASP A 88 -12.23 13.14 -8.52
C ASP A 88 -10.87 12.93 -7.83
N TRP A 89 -10.33 11.72 -7.92
CA TRP A 89 -9.02 11.39 -7.35
C TRP A 89 -7.90 12.27 -7.93
N ALA A 90 -7.88 12.47 -9.25
CA ALA A 90 -6.87 13.29 -9.91
C ALA A 90 -6.94 14.74 -9.42
N ASN A 91 -8.14 15.32 -9.32
CA ASN A 91 -8.32 16.68 -8.81
C ASN A 91 -7.84 16.83 -7.36
N ASP A 92 -8.20 15.88 -6.48
CA ASP A 92 -7.83 15.92 -5.05
C ASP A 92 -6.31 15.85 -4.83
N TYR A 93 -5.61 15.09 -5.67
CA TYR A 93 -4.16 14.93 -5.61
C TYR A 93 -3.39 15.88 -6.55
N GLY A 94 -4.08 16.79 -7.25
CA GLY A 94 -3.48 17.79 -8.13
C GLY A 94 -2.90 17.24 -9.45
N TYR A 95 -3.36 16.07 -9.88
CA TYR A 95 -3.07 15.52 -11.20
C TYR A 95 -3.97 16.14 -12.27
N ASP A 96 -3.46 16.14 -13.50
CA ASP A 96 -4.26 16.46 -14.70
C ASP A 96 -5.23 15.30 -14.98
N THR A 97 -6.53 15.61 -15.10
CA THR A 97 -7.59 14.62 -15.35
C THR A 97 -7.50 13.99 -16.75
N ASP A 98 -6.72 14.55 -17.67
CA ASP A 98 -6.44 13.95 -18.99
C ASP A 98 -5.10 13.17 -19.01
N SER A 99 -4.41 13.09 -17.87
CA SER A 99 -3.13 12.39 -17.77
C SER A 99 -3.29 10.88 -17.70
N ARG A 100 -2.97 10.20 -18.82
CA ARG A 100 -2.87 8.73 -18.89
C ARG A 100 -1.90 8.13 -17.86
N ARG A 101 -0.87 8.90 -17.48
CA ARG A 101 0.06 8.48 -16.42
C ARG A 101 -0.63 8.48 -15.05
N ALA A 102 -1.38 9.52 -14.74
CA ALA A 102 -2.14 9.59 -13.48
C ALA A 102 -3.21 8.50 -13.43
N GLU A 103 -3.90 8.24 -14.55
CA GLU A 103 -4.89 7.15 -14.64
C GLU A 103 -4.25 5.77 -14.38
N THR A 104 -3.04 5.54 -14.89
CA THR A 104 -2.28 4.32 -14.60
C THR A 104 -1.97 4.18 -13.10
N ILE A 105 -1.59 5.28 -12.44
CA ILE A 105 -1.34 5.30 -11.00
C ILE A 105 -2.64 4.98 -10.23
N TYR A 106 -3.74 5.64 -10.59
CA TYR A 106 -5.06 5.38 -10.00
C TYR A 106 -5.46 3.91 -10.10
N HIS A 107 -5.25 3.27 -11.26
CA HIS A 107 -5.52 1.85 -11.43
C HIS A 107 -4.61 0.93 -10.61
N ASN A 108 -3.33 1.28 -10.47
CA ASN A 108 -2.41 0.55 -9.60
C ASN A 108 -2.84 0.64 -8.13
N VAL A 109 -3.23 1.83 -7.66
CA VAL A 109 -3.76 2.06 -6.30
C VAL A 109 -5.03 1.25 -6.08
N LYS A 110 -5.98 1.31 -7.02
CA LYS A 110 -7.21 0.50 -6.99
C LYS A 110 -6.91 -0.99 -6.86
N ALA A 111 -6.00 -1.52 -7.68
CA ALA A 111 -5.64 -2.92 -7.64
C ALA A 111 -4.99 -3.32 -6.30
N ALA A 112 -4.07 -2.50 -5.79
CA ALA A 112 -3.43 -2.72 -4.49
C ALA A 112 -4.45 -2.68 -3.34
N SER A 113 -5.37 -1.71 -3.34
CA SER A 113 -6.47 -1.58 -2.38
C SER A 113 -7.37 -2.83 -2.37
N LEU A 114 -7.82 -3.29 -3.54
CA LEU A 114 -8.67 -4.49 -3.64
C LEU A 114 -7.93 -5.75 -3.17
N ASN A 115 -6.66 -5.90 -3.54
CA ASN A 115 -5.84 -7.04 -3.10
C ASN A 115 -5.62 -7.02 -1.59
N MET A 116 -5.36 -5.83 -1.01
CA MET A 116 -5.22 -5.66 0.43
C MET A 116 -6.53 -5.98 1.16
N LYS A 117 -7.68 -5.55 0.63
CA LYS A 117 -9.00 -5.88 1.17
C LYS A 117 -9.29 -7.38 1.17
N ASN A 118 -8.88 -8.08 0.12
CA ASN A 118 -9.01 -9.54 0.04
C ASN A 118 -8.06 -10.27 1.00
N PHE A 119 -6.85 -9.73 1.20
CA PHE A 119 -5.86 -10.26 2.14
C PHE A 119 -6.30 -10.09 3.60
N LEU A 120 -6.68 -8.87 4.00
CA LEU A 120 -7.07 -8.55 5.38
C LEU A 120 -8.48 -9.05 5.72
N GLY A 121 -9.35 -9.14 4.72
CA GLY A 121 -10.79 -9.23 4.93
C GLY A 121 -11.39 -7.85 5.17
N LYS A 122 -12.72 -7.74 4.95
CA LYS A 122 -13.43 -6.45 4.95
C LYS A 122 -13.28 -5.67 6.26
N GLU A 123 -13.51 -6.32 7.41
CA GLU A 123 -13.49 -5.66 8.71
C GLU A 123 -12.09 -5.13 9.06
N ALA A 124 -11.06 -5.98 8.97
CA ALA A 124 -9.69 -5.57 9.26
C ALA A 124 -9.17 -4.50 8.27
N TYR A 125 -9.61 -4.55 7.01
CA TYR A 125 -9.32 -3.50 6.04
C TYR A 125 -9.96 -2.16 6.44
N GLU A 126 -11.25 -2.13 6.79
CA GLU A 126 -11.93 -0.92 7.24
C GLU A 126 -11.28 -0.35 8.51
N THR A 127 -10.94 -1.22 9.47
CA THR A 127 -10.17 -0.82 10.67
C THR A 127 -8.85 -0.18 10.25
N LEU A 128 -8.00 -0.84 9.45
CA LEU A 128 -6.69 -0.30 9.04
C LEU A 128 -6.78 1.09 8.39
N LEU A 129 -7.82 1.35 7.60
CA LEU A 129 -7.97 2.60 6.86
C LEU A 129 -8.39 3.78 7.74
N TRP A 130 -9.25 3.55 8.74
CA TRP A 130 -9.98 4.64 9.41
C TRP A 130 -9.74 4.76 10.91
N GLU A 131 -9.22 3.71 11.57
CA GLU A 131 -9.11 3.68 13.03
C GLU A 131 -7.69 3.94 13.58
N PRO A 132 -6.60 3.46 12.96
CA PRO A 132 -5.28 3.70 13.49
C PRO A 132 -4.87 5.16 13.47
N GLU A 133 -4.15 5.60 14.50
CA GLU A 133 -3.28 6.76 14.36
C GLU A 133 -2.16 6.40 13.38
N ARG A 134 -2.19 7.05 12.22
CA ARG A 134 -1.21 6.87 11.14
C ARG A 134 -0.29 8.08 11.19
N MET A 135 0.99 7.83 11.48
CA MET A 135 1.97 8.84 11.89
C MET A 135 2.90 9.22 10.75
#